data_AF-A0A8J3Q1A7-F1
#
_entry.id   AF-A0A8J3Q1A7-F1
#
_cell.length_a   1.000
_cell.length_b   1.000
_cell.length_c   1.000
_cell.angle_alpha   90.00
_cell.angle_beta   90.00
_cell.angle_gamma   90.00
#
_symmetry.space_group_name_H-M   'P 1'
#
loop_
_entity.id
_entity.type
_entity.pdbx_description
1 polymer ?
#
loop_
_entity_poly.entity_id
_entity_poly.type
_entity_poly.pdbx_seq_one_letter_code
_entity_poly.pdbx_strand_id
1 'polypeptide(L)'
;MSARQLVEADGATFVALDGEKCFYADEDSISPLWKGERFPVEHCIGGWAMTHQQTAVVPDIRLDDRITQSFYARTFVRSLVMVPIDVPAPVSAVGVYWSRVRRATDEEVTRLIRLAEAAGQALHRIAPPREGS
;
A
#
# COMPACT_ATOMS: atom_id res chain seq x y z
N MET A 1 -6.38 -12.97 8.94
CA MET A 1 -5.33 -12.13 9.54
C MET A 1 -5.07 -10.99 8.59
N SER A 2 -5.20 -9.74 9.03
CA SER A 2 -4.94 -8.57 8.17
C SER A 2 -3.45 -8.22 8.19
N ALA A 3 -2.97 -7.47 7.18
CA ALA A 3 -1.60 -6.96 7.14
C ALA A 3 -1.26 -6.14 8.41
N ARG A 4 -2.27 -5.47 8.97
CA ARG A 4 -2.17 -4.71 10.22
C ARG A 4 -1.72 -5.59 11.40
N GLN A 5 -2.31 -6.76 11.56
CA GLN A 5 -1.98 -7.69 12.65
C GLN A 5 -0.61 -8.36 12.46
N LEU A 6 -0.19 -8.57 11.20
CA LEU A 6 1.06 -9.26 10.86
C LEU A 6 2.32 -8.53 11.36
N VAL A 7 2.25 -7.20 11.46
CA VAL A 7 3.38 -6.31 11.81
C VAL A 7 3.03 -5.28 12.88
N GLU A 8 1.96 -5.53 13.65
CA GLU A 8 1.50 -4.64 14.74
C GLU A 8 1.39 -3.17 14.28
N ALA A 9 0.68 -2.96 13.17
CA ALA A 9 0.41 -1.64 12.62
C ALA A 9 -0.89 -1.04 13.16
N ASP A 10 -1.02 0.27 12.98
CA ASP A 10 -2.21 1.05 13.36
C ASP A 10 -3.23 1.12 12.22
N GLY A 11 -2.79 0.83 10.98
CA GLY A 11 -3.69 0.65 9.85
C GLY A 11 -3.07 -0.20 8.75
N ALA A 12 -3.94 -0.76 7.91
CA ALA A 12 -3.59 -1.43 6.67
C ALA A 12 -4.58 -1.04 5.57
N THR A 13 -4.13 -1.07 4.31
CA THR A 13 -4.98 -0.82 3.15
C THR A 13 -4.65 -1.77 2.01
N PHE A 14 -5.63 -1.95 1.13
CA PHE A 14 -5.45 -2.50 -0.20
C PHE A 14 -5.79 -1.41 -1.22
N VAL A 15 -4.85 -1.15 -2.14
CA VAL A 15 -4.97 -0.14 -3.19
C VAL A 15 -4.91 -0.84 -4.54
N ALA A 16 -5.79 -0.48 -5.47
CA ALA A 16 -5.79 -0.98 -6.84
C ALA A 16 -5.57 0.17 -7.84
N LEU A 17 -4.92 -0.09 -8.96
CA LEU A 17 -4.92 0.82 -10.10
C LEU A 17 -6.30 0.80 -10.77
N ASP A 18 -6.83 2.00 -10.99
CA ASP A 18 -8.07 2.29 -11.70
C ASP A 18 -7.75 3.35 -12.77
N GLY A 19 -7.21 2.91 -13.90
CA GLY A 19 -6.64 3.78 -14.93
C GLY A 19 -5.44 4.57 -14.38
N GLU A 20 -5.53 5.90 -14.45
CA GLU A 20 -4.51 6.83 -13.94
C GLU A 20 -4.69 7.16 -12.44
N LYS A 21 -5.51 6.39 -11.72
CA LYS A 21 -5.81 6.63 -10.30
C LYS A 21 -5.49 5.41 -9.42
N CYS A 22 -5.04 5.70 -8.20
CA CYS A 22 -5.04 4.77 -7.07
C CYS A 22 -6.44 4.75 -6.44
N PHE A 23 -7.13 3.62 -6.49
CA PHE A 23 -8.36 3.37 -5.73
C PHE A 23 -8.05 2.65 -4.42
N TYR A 24 -8.36 3.27 -3.28
CA TYR A 24 -8.23 2.67 -1.95
C TYR A 24 -9.43 1.77 -1.68
N ALA A 25 -9.33 0.52 -2.12
CA ALA A 25 -10.45 -0.42 -2.16
C ALA A 25 -10.88 -0.91 -0.78
N ASP A 26 -9.92 -1.13 0.12
CA ASP A 26 -10.22 -1.60 1.48
C ASP A 26 -9.23 -1.07 2.51
N GLU A 27 -9.66 -1.08 3.77
CA GLU A 27 -8.93 -0.54 4.91
C GLU A 27 -9.31 -1.26 6.21
N ASP A 28 -8.31 -1.58 7.03
CA ASP A 28 -8.43 -1.98 8.44
C ASP A 28 -7.53 -1.06 9.27
N SER A 29 -8.12 -0.11 10.00
CA SER A 29 -7.37 0.93 10.72
C SER A 29 -8.02 1.33 12.04
N ILE A 30 -7.24 1.98 12.91
CA ILE A 30 -7.73 2.54 14.18
C ILE A 30 -8.62 3.78 14.00
N SER A 31 -8.60 4.40 12.82
CA SER A 31 -9.38 5.61 12.49
C SER A 31 -9.49 5.73 10.96
N PRO A 32 -10.62 6.20 10.41
CA PRO A 32 -10.81 6.30 8.97
C PRO A 32 -9.68 7.03 8.24
N LEU A 33 -9.24 6.49 7.10
CA LEU A 33 -8.29 7.13 6.19
C LEU A 33 -8.95 7.44 4.84
N TRP A 34 -8.84 6.53 3.87
CA TRP A 34 -9.12 6.81 2.46
C TRP A 34 -9.97 5.74 1.77
N LYS A 35 -10.51 4.76 2.51
CA LYS A 35 -11.35 3.71 1.90
C LYS A 35 -12.47 4.32 1.04
N GLY A 36 -12.55 3.89 -0.22
CA GLY A 36 -13.52 4.38 -1.20
C GLY A 36 -13.02 5.53 -2.08
N GLU A 37 -11.93 6.19 -1.70
CA GLU A 37 -11.39 7.36 -2.41
C GLU A 37 -10.47 6.97 -3.57
N ARG A 38 -10.29 7.92 -4.50
CA ARG A 38 -9.39 7.80 -5.65
C ARG A 38 -8.46 9.00 -5.74
N PHE A 39 -7.18 8.72 -5.93
CA PHE A 39 -6.14 9.76 -6.08
C PHE A 39 -5.36 9.54 -7.37
N PRO A 40 -4.86 10.60 -8.03
CA PRO A 40 -3.94 10.44 -9.16
C PRO A 40 -2.73 9.58 -8.78
N VAL A 41 -2.30 8.67 -9.68
CA VAL A 41 -1.19 7.73 -9.45
C VAL A 41 0.10 8.45 -9.02
N GLU A 42 0.39 9.60 -9.63
CA GLU A 42 1.57 10.42 -9.33
C GLU A 42 1.57 11.05 -7.93
N HIS A 43 0.42 11.13 -7.25
CA HIS A 43 0.30 11.76 -5.93
C HIS A 43 0.14 10.75 -4.78
N CYS A 44 -0.03 9.46 -5.07
CA CYS A 44 -0.17 8.40 -4.05
C CYS A 44 1.12 7.59 -3.92
N ILE A 45 1.55 7.31 -2.69
CA ILE A 45 2.69 6.40 -2.43
C ILE A 45 2.42 4.97 -2.95
N GLY A 46 1.15 4.56 -2.99
CA GLY A 46 0.72 3.32 -3.66
C GLY A 46 1.05 3.33 -5.15
N GLY A 47 0.76 4.44 -5.83
CA GLY A 47 1.05 4.63 -7.24
C GLY A 47 2.56 4.61 -7.49
N TRP A 48 3.32 5.33 -6.67
CA TRP A 48 4.79 5.28 -6.72
C TRP A 48 5.31 3.84 -6.61
N ALA A 49 4.84 3.06 -5.62
CA ALA A 49 5.28 1.69 -5.39
C ALA A 49 4.95 0.77 -6.58
N MET A 50 3.76 0.91 -7.15
CA MET A 50 3.34 0.14 -8.33
C MET A 50 4.16 0.53 -9.58
N THR A 51 4.25 1.83 -9.90
CA THR A 51 4.98 2.31 -11.09
C THR A 51 6.47 1.98 -11.05
N HIS A 52 7.10 2.03 -9.87
CA HIS A 52 8.52 1.71 -9.71
C HIS A 52 8.78 0.22 -9.44
N GLN A 53 7.72 -0.60 -9.31
CA GLN A 53 7.80 -2.02 -8.98
C GLN A 53 8.61 -2.28 -7.70
N GLN A 54 8.53 -1.38 -6.73
CA GLN A 54 9.40 -1.36 -5.55
C GLN A 54 8.61 -1.15 -4.26
N THR A 55 9.04 -1.86 -3.22
CA THR A 55 8.51 -1.64 -1.87
C THR A 55 8.99 -0.30 -1.34
N ALA A 56 8.06 0.58 -0.98
CA ALA A 56 8.38 1.85 -0.32
C ALA A 56 8.38 1.65 1.20
N VAL A 57 9.54 1.85 1.83
CA VAL A 57 9.66 1.99 3.29
C VAL A 57 9.85 3.46 3.62
N VAL A 58 8.94 4.03 4.42
CA VAL A 58 8.92 5.46 4.75
C VAL A 58 8.96 5.61 6.28
N PRO A 59 10.14 5.88 6.88
CA PRO A 59 10.28 5.99 8.33
C PRO A 59 9.60 7.22 8.96
N ASP A 60 9.54 8.32 8.21
CA ASP A 60 8.87 9.56 8.57
C ASP A 60 8.26 10.18 7.32
N ILE A 61 6.93 10.27 7.27
CA ILE A 61 6.23 10.81 6.11
C ILE A 61 6.57 12.27 5.81
N ARG A 62 7.07 13.02 6.81
CA ARG A 62 7.37 14.46 6.66
C ARG A 62 8.68 14.72 5.93
N LEU A 63 9.53 13.71 5.84
CA LEU A 63 10.89 13.79 5.28
C LEU A 63 11.03 13.08 3.94
N ASP A 64 9.96 12.45 3.45
CA ASP A 64 10.00 11.64 2.25
C ASP A 64 9.32 12.39 1.09
N ASP A 65 10.11 12.74 0.07
CA ASP A 65 9.67 13.55 -1.07
C ASP A 65 8.62 12.85 -1.95
N ARG A 66 8.42 11.54 -1.77
CA ARG A 66 7.36 10.78 -2.45
C ARG A 66 5.99 10.99 -1.82
N ILE A 67 5.92 11.65 -0.67
CA ILE A 67 4.69 11.86 0.09
C ILE A 67 4.08 13.23 -0.19
N THR A 68 2.88 13.21 -0.75
CA THR A 68 2.00 14.38 -0.85
C THR A 68 1.45 14.76 0.52
N GLN A 69 2.09 15.71 1.22
CA GLN A 69 1.79 16.05 2.63
C GLN A 69 0.32 16.38 2.90
N SER A 70 -0.38 17.04 1.96
CA SER A 70 -1.78 17.45 2.14
C SER A 70 -2.74 16.27 2.36
N PHE A 71 -2.44 15.08 1.82
CA PHE A 71 -3.26 13.88 2.02
C PHE A 71 -3.14 13.29 3.43
N TYR A 72 -2.02 13.56 4.10
CA TYR A 72 -1.70 12.99 5.42
C TYR A 72 -1.97 13.98 6.57
N ALA A 73 -2.22 15.26 6.27
CA ALA A 73 -2.34 16.32 7.27
C ALA A 73 -3.39 16.05 8.36
N ARG A 74 -4.46 15.32 8.03
CA ARG A 74 -5.57 14.99 8.96
C ARG A 74 -5.58 13.52 9.39
N THR A 75 -4.50 12.77 9.12
CA THR A 75 -4.42 11.35 9.48
C THR A 75 -3.46 11.13 10.67
N PHE A 76 -3.60 9.97 11.30
CA PHE A 76 -2.68 9.54 12.34
C PHE A 76 -1.32 9.11 11.79
N VAL A 77 -1.22 8.83 10.48
CA VAL A 77 -0.06 8.19 9.87
C VAL A 77 1.19 9.05 10.07
N ARG A 78 2.29 8.42 10.51
CA ARG A 78 3.61 9.03 10.68
C ARG A 78 4.71 8.26 9.97
N SER A 79 4.55 6.96 9.80
CA SER A 79 5.41 6.11 8.99
C SER A 79 4.59 5.03 8.29
N LEU A 80 5.14 4.45 7.23
CA LEU A 80 4.43 3.45 6.44
C LEU A 80 5.36 2.49 5.69
N VAL A 81 4.79 1.36 5.27
CA VAL A 81 5.34 0.51 4.22
C VAL A 81 4.26 0.31 3.16
N MET A 82 4.64 0.40 1.89
CA MET A 82 3.77 0.14 0.74
C MET A 82 4.43 -0.89 -0.16
N VAL A 83 3.77 -2.03 -0.35
CA VAL A 83 4.29 -3.18 -1.11
C VAL A 83 3.43 -3.39 -2.35
N PRO A 84 3.99 -3.30 -3.57
CA PRO A 84 3.25 -3.64 -4.78
C PRO A 84 2.98 -5.16 -4.85
N ILE A 85 1.84 -5.52 -5.40
CA ILE A 85 1.40 -6.90 -5.65
C ILE A 85 1.60 -7.20 -7.13
N ASP A 86 2.01 -8.41 -7.48
CA ASP A 86 2.21 -8.88 -8.87
C ASP A 86 3.33 -8.17 -9.67
N VAL A 87 4.46 -7.89 -9.03
CA VAL A 87 5.69 -7.47 -9.72
C VAL A 87 6.13 -8.56 -10.72
N PRO A 88 6.44 -8.24 -11.99
CA PRO A 88 6.72 -6.90 -12.55
C PRO A 88 5.53 -6.17 -13.20
N ALA A 89 4.30 -6.64 -13.14
CA ALA A 89 3.15 -5.93 -13.71
C ALA A 89 2.13 -5.53 -12.63
N PRO A 90 2.52 -4.74 -11.62
CA PRO A 90 1.68 -4.52 -10.46
C PRO A 90 0.47 -3.64 -10.79
N VAL A 91 -0.72 -4.16 -10.48
CA VAL A 91 -2.00 -3.44 -10.58
C VAL A 91 -2.65 -3.19 -9.22
N SER A 92 -1.98 -3.59 -8.15
CA SER A 92 -2.43 -3.36 -6.79
C SER A 92 -1.25 -3.31 -5.80
N ALA A 93 -1.50 -2.83 -4.58
CA ALA A 93 -0.53 -2.73 -3.51
C ALA A 93 -1.19 -2.94 -2.14
N VAL A 94 -0.42 -3.47 -1.18
CA VAL A 94 -0.78 -3.50 0.25
C VAL A 94 0.03 -2.45 0.98
N GLY A 95 -0.65 -1.63 1.78
CA GLY A 95 -0.02 -0.65 2.66
C GLY A 95 -0.24 -0.99 4.13
N VAL A 96 0.73 -0.63 4.97
CA VAL A 96 0.58 -0.57 6.43
C VAL A 96 1.07 0.76 6.97
N TYR A 97 0.45 1.23 8.05
CA TYR A 97 0.63 2.56 8.62
C TYR A 97 0.85 2.50 10.13
N TRP A 98 1.78 3.31 10.64
CA TRP A 98 1.96 3.53 12.07
C TRP A 98 1.72 4.99 12.45
N SER A 99 1.21 5.20 13.66
CA SER A 99 0.97 6.51 14.28
C SER A 99 2.23 7.16 14.86
N ARG A 100 3.38 6.48 14.77
CA ARG A 100 4.67 6.91 15.29
C ARG A 100 5.73 6.92 14.19
N VAL A 101 6.71 7.81 14.33
CA VAL A 101 7.91 7.81 13.47
C VAL A 101 8.73 6.57 13.82
N ARG A 102 8.88 5.66 12.85
CA ARG A 102 9.66 4.42 12.97
C ARG A 102 10.00 3.88 11.59
N ARG A 103 11.17 3.27 11.47
CA ARG A 103 11.50 2.41 10.32
C ARG A 103 10.96 1.01 10.58
N ALA A 104 10.25 0.44 9.62
CA ALA A 104 9.88 -0.98 9.67
C ALA A 104 11.17 -1.83 9.62
N THR A 105 11.19 -2.95 10.35
CA THR A 105 12.32 -3.87 10.31
C THR A 105 12.34 -4.65 9.00
N ASP A 106 13.51 -5.17 8.62
CA ASP A 106 13.64 -5.96 7.39
C ASP A 106 12.79 -7.24 7.45
N GLU A 107 12.58 -7.79 8.65
CA GLU A 107 11.67 -8.91 8.88
C GLU A 107 10.21 -8.53 8.63
N GLU A 108 9.73 -7.39 9.15
CA GLU A 108 8.37 -6.90 8.91
C GLU A 108 8.13 -6.66 7.41
N VAL A 109 9.10 -6.03 6.74
CA VAL A 109 9.05 -5.80 5.29
C VAL A 109 8.98 -7.14 4.55
N THR A 110 9.81 -8.12 4.93
CA THR A 110 9.81 -9.46 4.33
C THR A 110 8.46 -10.17 4.50
N ARG A 111 7.83 -10.06 5.68
CA ARG A 111 6.50 -10.62 5.93
C ARG A 111 5.43 -9.97 5.04
N LEU A 112 5.49 -8.66 4.86
CA LEU A 112 4.56 -7.93 3.98
C LEU A 112 4.75 -8.28 2.51
N ILE A 113 6.00 -8.49 2.05
CA ILE A 113 6.29 -8.95 0.68
C ILE A 113 5.67 -10.33 0.44
N ARG A 114 5.87 -11.29 1.36
CA ARG A 114 5.26 -12.62 1.24
C ARG A 114 3.74 -12.57 1.26
N LEU A 115 3.16 -11.66 2.04
CA LEU A 115 1.71 -11.44 2.05
C LEU A 115 1.23 -10.92 0.69
N ALA A 116 1.95 -9.96 0.08
CA ALA A 116 1.64 -9.42 -1.24
C ALA A 116 1.74 -10.51 -2.33
N GLU A 117 2.77 -11.35 -2.30
CA GLU A 117 2.92 -12.50 -3.21
C GLU A 117 1.74 -13.48 -3.10
N ALA A 118 1.31 -13.80 -1.88
CA ALA A 118 0.17 -14.68 -1.64
C ALA A 118 -1.16 -14.04 -2.10
N ALA A 119 -1.33 -12.74 -1.89
CA ALA A 119 -2.49 -11.98 -2.36
C ALA A 119 -2.59 -12.00 -3.88
N GLY A 120 -1.49 -11.76 -4.60
CA GLY A 120 -1.42 -11.84 -6.06
C GLY A 120 -1.86 -13.20 -6.61
N GLN A 121 -1.36 -14.29 -6.01
CA GLN A 121 -1.77 -15.65 -6.38
C GLN A 121 -3.26 -15.94 -6.13
N ALA A 122 -3.88 -15.30 -5.14
CA ALA A 122 -5.31 -15.42 -4.87
C ALA A 122 -6.14 -14.59 -5.86
N LEU A 123 -5.71 -13.37 -6.18
CA LEU A 123 -6.36 -12.50 -7.15
C LEU A 123 -6.40 -13.14 -8.55
N HIS A 124 -5.29 -13.74 -8.99
CA HIS A 124 -5.23 -14.47 -10.27
C HIS A 124 -6.17 -15.68 -10.36
N ARG A 125 -6.55 -16.28 -9.22
CA ARG A 125 -7.49 -17.41 -9.19
C ARG A 125 -8.94 -16.99 -9.33
N ILE A 126 -9.26 -15.75 -8.96
CA ILE A 126 -10.63 -15.24 -8.90
C ILE A 126 -10.93 -14.35 -10.12
N ALA A 127 -9.92 -13.65 -10.64
CA ALA A 127 -10.04 -12.89 -11.87
C ALA A 127 -10.11 -13.83 -13.08
N PRO A 128 -11.04 -13.63 -14.04
CA PRO A 128 -10.99 -14.36 -15.30
C PRO A 128 -9.65 -14.09 -16.01
N PRO A 129 -9.08 -15.06 -16.74
CA PRO A 129 -7.84 -14.85 -17.47
C PRO A 129 -7.99 -13.64 -18.38
N ARG A 130 -7.03 -12.70 -18.29
CA ARG A 130 -6.97 -11.56 -19.19
C ARG A 130 -6.66 -12.10 -20.59
N GLU A 131 -7.64 -12.05 -21.50
CA GLU A 131 -7.40 -12.32 -22.91
C GLU A 131 -6.43 -11.26 -23.48
N GLY A 132 -5.35 -11.74 -24.09
CA GLY A 132 -4.68 -11.08 -25.22
C GLY A 132 -3.79 -9.87 -24.96
N SER A 133 -2.51 -10.04 -25.24
CA SER A 133 -1.73 -9.07 -26.05
C SER A 133 -1.03 -9.84 -27.15
#